data_AF-A0A969SSQ7-F1
#
_entry.id   AF-A0A969SSQ7-F1
#
_cell.length_a   1.000
_cell.length_b   1.000
_cell.length_c   1.000
_cell.angle_alpha   90.00
_cell.angle_beta   90.00
_cell.angle_gamma   90.00
#
_symmetry.space_group_name_H-M   'P 1'
#
loop_
_entity.id
_entity.type
_entity.pdbx_description
1 polymer ?
#
loop_
_entity_poly.entity_id
_entity_poly.type
_entity_poly.pdbx_seq_one_letter_code
_entity_poly.pdbx_strand_id
1 'polypeptide(L)' 'MPAKNHLSQEQKERLLKTLKEHENPYVREKILILLLMNDGKTYEEISDFLNIAYTTVAY' A
#
# COMPACT_ATOMS: atom_id res chain seq x y z
N MET A 1 8.30 6.24 -10.29
CA MET A 1 8.34 5.15 -9.28
C MET A 1 8.35 5.79 -7.90
N PRO A 2 7.55 5.31 -6.94
CA PRO A 2 7.59 5.81 -5.57
C PRO A 2 8.96 5.57 -4.95
N ALA A 3 9.43 6.53 -4.14
CA ALA A 3 10.70 6.40 -3.44
C ALA A 3 10.60 5.32 -2.36
N LYS A 4 11.55 4.39 -2.33
CA LYS A 4 11.71 3.42 -1.24
C LYS A 4 11.83 4.14 0.10
N ASN A 5 11.23 3.59 1.15
CA ASN A 5 11.36 4.06 2.54
C ASN A 5 10.98 5.53 2.77
N HIS A 6 9.93 6.02 2.13
CA HIS A 6 9.43 7.39 2.33
C HIS A 6 8.54 7.55 3.58
N LEU A 7 8.08 6.44 4.18
CA LEU A 7 7.33 6.44 5.43
C LEU A 7 8.26 6.38 6.64
N SER A 8 7.98 7.19 7.66
CA SER A 8 8.60 7.04 8.98
C SER A 8 8.11 5.75 9.67
N GLN A 9 8.84 5.31 10.70
CA GLN A 9 8.40 4.15 11.50
C GLN A 9 7.03 4.38 12.13
N GLU A 10 6.76 5.57 12.66
CA GLU A 10 5.47 5.91 13.25
C GLU A 10 4.34 5.85 12.20
N GLN A 11 4.57 6.36 10.99
CA GLN A 11 3.58 6.27 9.90
C GLN A 11 3.31 4.82 9.52
N LYS A 12 4.36 3.99 9.42
CA LYS A 12 4.26 2.57 9.13
C LYS A 12 3.45 1.82 10.21
N GLU A 13 3.72 2.09 11.48
CA GLU A 13 2.99 1.48 12.61
C GLU A 13 1.51 1.85 12.60
N ARG A 14 1.18 3.13 12.37
CA ARG A 14 -0.21 3.60 12.25
C ARG A 14 -0.94 2.90 11.10
N LEU A 15 -0.30 2.81 9.93
CA LEU A 15 -0.87 2.12 8.77
C LEU A 15 -1.10 0.63 9.05
N LEU A 16 -0.13 -0.05 9.66
CA LEU A 16 -0.25 -1.47 10.02
C LEU A 16 -1.35 -1.71 11.05
N LYS A 17 -1.54 -0.80 12.01
CA LYS A 17 -2.65 -0.86 12.96
C LYS A 17 -3.98 -0.72 12.25
N THR A 18 -4.14 0.33 11.42
CA THR A 18 -5.37 0.57 10.66
C THR A 18 -5.68 -0.59 9.70
N LEU A 19 -4.67 -1.18 9.06
CA LEU A 19 -4.86 -2.34 8.16
C LEU A 19 -5.51 -3.54 8.86
N LYS A 20 -5.20 -3.74 10.16
CA LYS A 20 -5.73 -4.84 10.98
C LYS A 20 -7.11 -4.56 11.55
N GLU A 21 -7.39 -3.31 11.90
CA GLU A 21 -8.59 -2.93 12.68
C GLU A 21 -9.73 -2.36 11.82
N HIS A 22 -9.43 -1.79 10.65
CA HIS A 22 -10.43 -1.07 9.86
C HIS A 22 -11.33 -2.02 9.06
N GLU A 23 -12.66 -1.87 9.15
CA GLU A 23 -13.60 -2.81 8.50
C GLU A 23 -13.74 -2.58 6.98
N ASN A 24 -13.56 -1.34 6.52
CA ASN A 24 -13.73 -1.02 5.09
C ASN A 24 -12.61 -1.65 4.23
N PRO A 25 -12.93 -2.58 3.30
CA PRO A 25 -11.94 -3.24 2.46
C PRO A 25 -11.21 -2.27 1.52
N TYR A 26 -11.86 -1.22 1.05
CA TYR A 26 -11.25 -0.20 0.19
C TYR A 26 -10.13 0.56 0.91
N VAL A 27 -10.34 0.89 2.19
CA VAL A 27 -9.32 1.54 3.02
C VAL A 27 -8.13 0.60 3.24
N ARG A 28 -8.41 -0.68 3.54
CA ARG A 28 -7.36 -1.71 3.71
C ARG A 28 -6.54 -1.92 2.44
N GLU A 29 -7.18 -1.95 1.28
CA GLU A 29 -6.51 -2.07 -0.02
C GLU A 29 -5.55 -0.91 -0.27
N LYS A 30 -6.00 0.34 -0.07
CA LYS A 30 -5.15 1.53 -0.25
C LYS A 30 -3.98 1.56 0.74
N ILE A 31 -4.18 1.12 1.98
CA ILE A 31 -3.08 0.96 2.95
C ILE A 31 -2.07 -0.08 2.47
N LEU A 32 -2.53 -1.22 1.96
CA LEU A 32 -1.67 -2.30 1.48
C LEU A 32 -0.82 -1.84 0.28
N ILE A 33 -1.43 -1.14 -0.68
CA ILE A 33 -0.73 -0.50 -1.80
C ILE A 33 0.37 0.44 -1.28
N LEU A 34 0.06 1.33 -0.34
CA LEU A 34 1.02 2.29 0.20
C LEU A 34 2.20 1.61 0.91
N LEU A 35 1.93 0.55 1.69
CA LEU A 35 2.97 -0.22 2.38
C LEU A 35 3.88 -0.95 1.38
N LEU A 36 3.34 -1.52 0.31
CA LEU A 36 4.12 -2.18 -0.75
C LEU A 36 4.96 -1.18 -1.56
N MET A 37 4.40 0.00 -1.87
CA MET A 37 5.14 1.09 -2.49
C MET A 37 6.31 1.54 -1.61
N ASN A 38 6.10 1.63 -0.29
CA ASN A 38 7.16 1.97 0.66
C ASN A 38 8.25 0.89 0.72
N ASP A 39 7.89 -0.39 0.61
CA ASP A 39 8.83 -1.52 0.48
C ASP A 39 9.59 -1.50 -0.87
N GLY A 40 9.12 -0.67 -1.81
CA GLY A 40 9.74 -0.40 -3.08
C GLY A 40 9.29 -1.30 -4.21
N LYS A 41 8.10 -1.89 -4.08
CA LYS A 41 7.43 -2.57 -5.18
C LYS A 41 7.01 -1.57 -6.26
N THR A 42 7.14 -1.98 -7.53
CA THR A 42 6.63 -1.20 -8.66
C THR A 42 5.11 -1.26 -8.71
N TYR A 43 4.49 -0.37 -9.48
CA TYR A 43 3.04 -0.41 -9.68
C TYR A 43 2.59 -1.72 -10.34
N GLU A 44 3.40 -2.27 -11.25
CA GLU A 44 3.16 -3.57 -11.92
C GLU A 44 3.23 -4.73 -10.90
N GLU A 45 4.28 -4.76 -10.07
CA GLU A 45 4.40 -5.81 -9.04
C GLU A 45 3.23 -5.77 -8.04
N ILE A 46 2.75 -4.57 -7.70
CA ILE A 46 1.61 -4.41 -6.80
C ILE A 46 0.31 -4.83 -7.47
N SER A 47 0.07 -4.42 -8.73
CA SER A 47 -1.14 -4.79 -9.46
C SER A 47 -1.23 -6.31 -9.63
N ASP A 48 -0.12 -6.95 -9.94
CA ASP A 48 -0.04 -8.40 -10.10
C ASP A 48 -0.23 -9.13 -8.76
N PHE A 49 0.40 -8.65 -7.68
CA PHE A 49 0.29 -9.25 -6.36
C PHE A 49 -1.12 -9.17 -5.78
N LEU A 50 -1.79 -8.02 -5.94
CA LEU A 50 -3.14 -7.78 -5.43
C LEU A 50 -4.23 -8.22 -6.40
N ASN A 51 -3.87 -8.59 -7.63
CA ASN A 51 -4.80 -8.91 -8.72
C ASN A 51 -5.82 -7.79 -8.96
N ILE A 52 -5.33 -6.54 -9.04
CA ILE A 52 -6.12 -5.34 -9.30
C ILE A 52 -5.59 -4.59 -10.51
N ALA A 53 -6.39 -3.69 -11.08
CA ALA A 53 -5.97 -2.91 -12.24
C ALA A 53 -4.75 -2.02 -11.92
N TYR A 54 -3.80 -1.95 -12.85
CA TYR A 54 -2.65 -1.03 -12.77
C TYR A 54 -3.08 0.42 -12.48
N THR A 55 -4.18 0.86 -13.10
CA THR A 55 -4.74 2.21 -12.88
C THR A 55 -5.20 2.45 -11.45
N THR A 56 -5.63 1.42 -10.72
CA THR A 56 -6.01 1.52 -9.30
C THR A 56 -4.81 1.76 -8.39
N VAL A 57 -3.63 1.28 -8.80
CA VAL A 57 -2.36 1.46 -8.08
C VAL A 57 -1.69 2.79 -8.45
N ALA A 58 -1.75 3.17 -9.72
CA ALA A 58 -1.10 4.36 -10.24
C ALA A 58 -1.84 5.68 -9.95
N TYR A 59 -3.07 5.62 -9.41
CA TYR A 59 -3.95 6.74 -9.07
C TYR A 59 -4.16 6.86 -7.55
#